data_AF-A0A135HUW6-F1
#
_entry.id   AF-A0A135HUW6-F1
#
_cell.length_a   1.000
_cell.length_b   1.000
_cell.length_c   1.000
_cell.angle_alpha   90.00
_cell.angle_beta   90.00
_cell.angle_gamma   90.00
#
_symmetry.space_group_name_H-M   'P 1'
#
loop_
_entity.id
_entity.type
_entity.pdbx_description
1 polymer ?
#
loop_
_entity_poly.entity_id
_entity_poly.type
_entity_poly.pdbx_seq_one_letter_code
_entity_poly.pdbx_strand_id
1 'polypeptide(L)'
;MHRIFIMHYFKPFLAALFLTSGMTQAPAASQFEQLRDRLLAGHPTMSIVDLNQCKQQAGKTTGAAKPIGGLLIRNFMITPAPNPKIAYANQHLTVMADGLPILELIQYRIMPDDRAIITAHRLSPENYKPLSDPRVFECPLGTGLHFEPETGVIPMIK
;
A
#
# COMPACT_ATOMS: atom_id res chain seq x y z
N MET A 1 -5.58 -85.39 37.40
CA MET A 1 -6.24 -85.11 36.12
C MET A 1 -5.59 -83.87 35.50
N HIS A 2 -4.98 -84.04 34.32
CA HIS A 2 -4.35 -82.98 33.54
C HIS A 2 -5.39 -82.05 32.92
N ARG A 3 -5.15 -80.74 32.92
CA ARG A 3 -5.48 -79.85 31.78
C ARG A 3 -4.48 -78.70 31.68
N ILE A 4 -3.72 -78.73 30.60
CA ILE A 4 -2.90 -77.67 30.03
C ILE A 4 -3.84 -76.76 29.22
N PHE A 5 -3.74 -75.44 29.36
CA PHE A 5 -4.30 -74.49 28.37
C PHE A 5 -3.35 -73.31 28.13
N ILE A 6 -2.61 -73.49 27.05
CA ILE A 6 -2.12 -72.56 26.01
C ILE A 6 -2.37 -71.06 26.24
N MET A 7 -1.25 -70.36 26.30
CA MET A 7 -0.95 -68.95 26.09
C MET A 7 -1.58 -68.36 24.81
N HIS A 8 -2.27 -67.22 24.90
CA HIS A 8 -2.44 -66.26 23.79
C HIS A 8 -2.21 -64.83 24.30
N TYR A 9 -1.12 -64.25 23.83
CA TYR A 9 -0.76 -62.84 23.97
C TYR A 9 -1.77 -61.96 23.22
N PHE A 10 -2.35 -60.97 23.91
CA PHE A 10 -3.05 -59.86 23.25
C PHE A 10 -2.43 -58.54 23.74
N LYS A 11 -1.50 -58.00 22.94
CA LYS A 11 -0.95 -56.64 23.14
C LYS A 11 -1.94 -55.64 22.52
N PRO A 12 -2.57 -54.74 23.30
CA PRO A 12 -3.32 -53.64 22.71
C PRO A 12 -2.33 -52.64 22.08
N PHE A 13 -2.41 -52.51 20.75
CA PHE A 13 -1.69 -51.51 19.98
C PHE A 13 -2.38 -50.16 20.19
N LEU A 14 -1.81 -49.27 21.01
CA LEU A 14 -2.24 -47.88 21.11
C LEU A 14 -1.81 -47.14 19.84
N ALA A 15 -2.74 -46.95 18.91
CA ALA A 15 -2.56 -46.06 17.76
C ALA A 15 -2.72 -44.61 18.24
N ALA A 16 -1.60 -43.91 18.42
CA ALA A 16 -1.60 -42.46 18.64
C ALA A 16 -1.93 -41.77 17.30
N LEU A 17 -3.14 -41.21 17.18
CA LEU A 17 -3.48 -40.29 16.09
C LEU A 17 -2.70 -38.98 16.32
N PHE A 18 -1.61 -38.78 15.58
CA PHE A 18 -1.00 -37.47 15.45
C PHE A 18 -1.91 -36.60 14.59
N LEU A 19 -2.72 -35.75 15.23
CA LEU A 19 -3.38 -34.63 14.58
C LEU A 19 -2.30 -33.62 14.17
N THR A 20 -1.86 -33.67 12.92
CA THR A 20 -1.03 -32.62 12.34
C THR A 20 -1.91 -31.40 12.12
N SER A 21 -1.97 -30.52 13.12
CA SER A 21 -2.49 -29.16 12.95
C SER A 21 -1.60 -28.42 11.95
N GLY A 22 -1.98 -28.44 10.68
CA GLY A 22 -1.34 -27.61 9.66
C GLY A 22 -1.54 -26.15 10.04
N MET A 23 -0.50 -25.49 10.55
CA MET A 23 -0.49 -24.05 10.72
C MET A 23 -0.54 -23.42 9.32
N THR A 24 -1.75 -23.05 8.89
CA THR A 24 -1.91 -22.23 7.69
C THR A 24 -1.48 -20.82 8.08
N GLN A 25 -0.26 -20.44 7.70
CA GLN A 25 0.21 -19.06 7.86
C GLN A 25 -0.77 -18.17 7.08
N ALA A 26 -1.46 -17.26 7.77
CA ALA A 26 -2.29 -16.27 7.09
C ALA A 26 -1.41 -15.48 6.11
N PRO A 27 -1.85 -15.26 4.86
CA PRO A 27 -1.10 -14.44 3.93
C PRO A 27 -0.87 -13.05 4.55
N ALA A 28 0.34 -12.51 4.35
CA ALA A 28 0.63 -11.15 4.79
C ALA A 28 -0.37 -10.18 4.16
N ALA A 29 -0.90 -9.24 4.95
CA ALA A 29 -1.83 -8.23 4.48
C ALA A 29 -1.21 -7.44 3.32
N SER A 30 -2.00 -7.11 2.30
CA SER A 30 -1.51 -6.30 1.18
C SER A 30 -1.09 -4.91 1.64
N GLN A 31 -0.28 -4.18 0.88
CA GLN A 31 0.08 -2.82 1.25
C GLN A 31 -1.13 -1.89 1.26
N PHE A 32 -2.12 -2.14 0.40
CA PHE A 32 -3.42 -1.50 0.44
C PHE A 32 -4.13 -1.71 1.79
N GLU A 33 -4.19 -2.95 2.28
CA GLU A 33 -4.84 -3.28 3.57
C GLU A 33 -4.09 -2.65 4.74
N GLN A 34 -2.76 -2.74 4.74
CA GLN A 34 -1.92 -2.10 5.75
C GLN A 34 -2.15 -0.58 5.81
N LEU A 35 -2.20 0.09 4.65
CA LEU A 35 -2.51 1.52 4.59
C LEU A 35 -3.92 1.81 5.12
N ARG A 36 -4.93 1.04 4.69
CA ARG A 36 -6.32 1.21 5.13
C ARG A 36 -6.41 1.17 6.64
N ASP A 37 -5.87 0.11 7.24
CA ASP A 37 -6.01 -0.16 8.68
C ASP A 37 -5.24 0.89 9.48
N ARG A 38 -4.05 1.27 9.01
CA ARG A 38 -3.24 2.35 9.58
C ARG A 38 -3.97 3.70 9.59
N LEU A 39 -4.59 4.08 8.46
CA LEU A 39 -5.31 5.35 8.32
C LEU A 39 -6.56 5.37 9.21
N LEU A 40 -7.31 4.26 9.28
CA LEU A 40 -8.48 4.13 10.15
C LEU A 40 -8.12 4.11 11.63
N ALA A 41 -6.93 3.62 11.99
CA ALA A 41 -6.39 3.72 13.34
C ALA A 41 -5.93 5.15 13.72
N GLY A 42 -5.98 6.10 12.79
CA GLY A 42 -5.57 7.48 13.02
C GLY A 42 -4.05 7.67 13.14
N HIS A 43 -3.24 6.70 12.69
CA HIS A 43 -1.79 6.82 12.76
C HIS A 43 -1.28 7.85 11.73
N PRO A 44 -0.41 8.79 12.14
CA PRO A 44 0.28 9.67 11.21
C PRO A 44 0.98 8.86 10.11
N THR A 45 0.67 9.17 8.86
CA THR A 45 1.13 8.39 7.71
C THR A 45 1.70 9.34 6.66
N MET A 46 3.02 9.28 6.45
CA MET A 46 3.66 9.94 5.32
C MET A 46 3.49 9.07 4.08
N SER A 47 3.07 9.68 2.98
CA SER A 47 3.14 9.07 1.65
C SER A 47 4.37 9.62 0.95
N ILE A 48 5.22 8.74 0.42
CA ILE A 48 6.43 9.10 -0.30
C ILE A 48 6.37 8.46 -1.69
N VAL A 49 6.49 9.29 -2.72
CA VAL A 49 6.47 8.89 -4.12
C VAL A 49 7.86 9.05 -4.74
N ASP A 50 8.35 8.01 -5.40
CA ASP A 50 9.48 8.11 -6.33
C ASP A 50 8.96 7.88 -7.75
N LEU A 51 8.81 8.97 -8.51
CA LEU A 51 8.27 8.89 -9.87
C LEU A 51 9.21 8.17 -10.86
N ASN A 52 10.49 7.96 -10.52
CA ASN A 52 11.40 7.16 -11.34
C ASN A 52 11.01 5.67 -11.34
N GLN A 53 10.37 5.20 -10.26
CA GLN A 53 9.86 3.83 -10.13
C GLN A 53 8.41 3.70 -10.65
N CYS A 54 7.84 4.77 -11.22
CA CYS A 54 6.49 4.79 -11.75
C CYS A 54 6.45 4.85 -13.28
N LYS A 55 5.47 4.16 -13.86
CA LYS A 55 5.17 4.25 -15.29
C LYS A 55 4.30 5.48 -15.56
N GLN A 56 4.79 6.40 -16.39
CA GLN A 56 3.97 7.52 -16.85
C GLN A 56 3.02 7.05 -17.95
N GLN A 57 1.72 7.24 -17.74
CA GLN A 57 0.65 6.82 -18.64
C GLN A 57 0.16 7.96 -19.54
N ALA A 58 0.28 9.22 -19.08
CA ALA A 58 -0.20 10.40 -19.81
C ALA A 58 0.59 11.67 -19.48
N GLY A 59 0.40 12.70 -20.31
CA GLY A 59 1.04 14.01 -20.20
C GLY A 59 2.48 14.02 -20.76
N LYS A 60 3.03 15.21 -20.95
CA LYS A 60 4.39 15.39 -21.49
C LYS A 60 5.44 14.85 -20.50
N THR A 61 6.29 13.94 -20.97
CA THR A 61 7.46 13.46 -20.22
C THR A 61 8.52 14.55 -20.17
N THR A 62 9.07 14.82 -19.00
CA THR A 62 10.12 15.83 -18.80
C THR A 62 11.39 15.18 -18.26
N GLY A 63 12.46 15.15 -19.06
CA GLY A 63 13.80 14.75 -18.62
C GLY A 63 13.97 13.26 -18.24
N ALA A 64 15.22 12.87 -17.98
CA ALA A 64 15.57 11.50 -17.60
C ALA A 64 15.27 11.19 -16.11
N ALA A 65 15.39 12.18 -15.22
CA ALA A 65 15.12 12.04 -13.80
C ALA A 65 13.79 12.72 -13.42
N LYS A 66 12.91 11.98 -12.74
CA LYS A 66 11.64 12.45 -12.21
C LYS A 66 11.77 12.74 -10.70
N PRO A 67 10.93 13.61 -10.12
CA PRO A 67 11.06 14.01 -8.73
C PRO A 67 10.65 12.90 -7.75
N ILE A 68 11.24 12.96 -6.55
CA ILE A 68 10.77 12.28 -5.34
C ILE A 68 10.01 13.31 -4.52
N GLY A 69 8.82 12.95 -4.03
CA GLY A 69 7.97 13.85 -3.26
C GLY A 69 7.35 13.15 -2.05
N GLY A 70 6.92 13.92 -1.06
CA GLY A 70 6.25 13.35 0.11
C GLY A 70 5.20 14.29 0.71
N LEU A 71 4.18 13.70 1.34
CA LEU A 71 3.16 14.44 2.08
C LEU A 71 2.60 13.64 3.26
N LEU A 72 2.21 14.32 4.33
CA LEU A 72 1.47 13.70 5.42
C LEU A 72 0.01 13.54 4.99
N ILE A 73 -0.50 12.31 4.99
CA ILE A 73 -1.90 12.04 4.65
C ILE A 73 -2.77 12.53 5.81
N ARG A 74 -3.36 13.71 5.64
CA ARG A 74 -4.26 14.32 6.64
C ARG A 74 -5.73 13.98 6.39
N ASN A 75 -6.12 13.95 5.12
CA ASN A 75 -7.50 13.73 4.70
C ASN A 75 -7.51 12.63 3.65
N PHE A 76 -8.41 11.65 3.82
CA PHE A 76 -8.57 10.54 2.89
C PHE A 76 -10.03 10.10 2.83
N MET A 77 -10.37 9.38 1.77
CA MET A 77 -11.65 8.70 1.60
C MET A 77 -11.39 7.25 1.23
N ILE A 78 -12.11 6.34 1.88
CA ILE A 78 -12.15 4.92 1.51
C ILE A 78 -13.47 4.67 0.81
N THR A 79 -13.42 4.30 -0.47
CA THR A 79 -14.61 3.82 -1.17
C THR A 79 -14.79 2.34 -0.85
N PRO A 80 -15.99 1.87 -0.49
CA PRO A 80 -16.24 0.46 -0.21
C PRO A 80 -16.28 -0.38 -1.50
N ALA A 81 -16.51 -1.68 -1.34
CA ALA A 81 -16.79 -2.62 -2.41
C ALA A 81 -17.92 -2.11 -3.35
N PRO A 82 -17.96 -2.54 -4.64
CA PRO A 82 -17.16 -3.61 -5.24
C PRO A 82 -15.75 -3.20 -5.72
N ASN A 83 -15.47 -1.89 -5.78
CA ASN A 83 -14.18 -1.37 -6.24
C ASN A 83 -13.52 -0.56 -5.12
N PRO A 84 -12.99 -1.24 -4.08
CA PRO A 84 -12.42 -0.53 -2.95
C PRO A 84 -11.20 0.28 -3.40
N LYS A 85 -11.10 1.50 -2.88
CA LYS A 85 -9.97 2.39 -3.15
C LYS A 85 -9.75 3.33 -1.97
N ILE A 86 -8.51 3.69 -1.73
CA ILE A 86 -8.14 4.78 -0.81
C ILE A 86 -7.78 5.97 -1.69
N ALA A 87 -8.46 7.09 -1.48
CA ALA A 87 -8.23 8.31 -2.23
C ALA A 87 -7.82 9.44 -1.29
N TYR A 88 -6.77 10.16 -1.64
CA TYR A 88 -6.37 11.40 -0.97
C TYR A 88 -5.78 12.35 -2.00
N ALA A 89 -5.68 13.62 -1.65
CA ALA A 89 -5.15 14.65 -2.52
C ALA A 89 -4.34 15.66 -1.72
N ASN A 90 -3.41 16.30 -2.43
CA ASN A 90 -2.70 17.47 -1.93
C ASN A 90 -2.81 18.58 -2.96
N GLN A 91 -2.99 19.80 -2.47
CA GLN A 91 -2.86 21.01 -3.27
C GLN A 91 -1.81 21.89 -2.62
N HIS A 92 -0.92 22.47 -3.42
CA HIS A 92 0.07 23.42 -2.92
C HIS A 92 0.50 24.38 -4.03
N LEU A 93 0.88 25.60 -3.64
CA LEU A 93 1.56 26.52 -4.54
C LEU A 93 3.02 26.08 -4.68
N THR A 94 3.52 26.13 -5.91
CA THR A 94 4.92 25.84 -6.22
C THR A 94 5.36 26.66 -7.43
N VAL A 95 6.62 26.55 -7.81
CA VAL A 95 7.20 27.22 -8.97
C VAL A 95 7.70 26.18 -9.97
N MET A 96 7.44 26.42 -11.27
CA MET A 96 8.03 25.63 -12.33
C MET A 96 9.51 26.00 -12.54
N ALA A 97 10.21 25.21 -13.37
CA ALA A 97 11.63 25.41 -13.65
C ALA A 97 11.95 26.77 -14.31
N ASP A 98 10.97 27.38 -14.99
CA ASP A 98 11.06 28.72 -15.58
C ASP A 98 10.69 29.84 -14.59
N GLY A 99 10.40 29.50 -13.33
CA GLY A 99 10.01 30.44 -12.28
C GLY A 99 8.52 30.77 -12.24
N LEU A 100 7.69 30.24 -13.15
CA LEU A 100 6.26 30.52 -13.14
C LEU A 100 5.58 29.92 -11.89
N PRO A 101 4.89 30.73 -11.06
CA PRO A 101 4.08 30.21 -9.96
C PRO A 101 2.87 29.44 -10.48
N ILE A 102 2.65 28.25 -9.91
CA ILE A 102 1.53 27.38 -10.25
C ILE A 102 0.88 26.84 -8.99
N LEU A 103 -0.40 26.46 -9.11
CA LEU A 103 -1.06 25.58 -8.14
C LEU A 103 -0.94 24.16 -8.66
N GLU A 104 -0.28 23.29 -7.91
CA GLU A 104 -0.22 21.86 -8.20
C GLU A 104 -1.29 21.13 -7.39
N LEU A 105 -2.18 20.41 -8.08
CA LEU A 105 -3.18 19.52 -7.46
C LEU A 105 -2.82 18.08 -7.80
N ILE A 106 -2.45 17.31 -6.79
CA ILE A 106 -2.03 15.91 -6.92
C ILE A 106 -3.08 15.01 -6.28
N GLN A 107 -3.61 14.07 -7.05
CA GLN A 107 -4.61 13.10 -6.63
C GLN A 107 -3.98 11.72 -6.59
N TYR A 108 -4.16 11.01 -5.48
CA TYR A 108 -3.69 9.65 -5.27
C TYR A 108 -4.89 8.72 -5.18
N ARG A 109 -4.88 7.64 -5.94
CA ARG A 109 -5.88 6.56 -5.88
C ARG A 109 -5.16 5.24 -5.70
N ILE A 110 -5.25 4.69 -4.50
CA ILE A 110 -4.64 3.43 -4.12
C ILE A 110 -5.64 2.31 -4.35
N MET A 111 -5.21 1.28 -5.07
CA MET A 111 -6.01 0.15 -5.50
C MET A 111 -5.65 -1.11 -4.71
N PRO A 112 -6.56 -2.09 -4.60
CA PRO A 112 -6.35 -3.30 -3.78
C PRO A 112 -5.28 -4.24 -4.32
N ASP A 113 -4.92 -4.10 -5.59
CA ASP A 113 -3.88 -4.87 -6.28
C ASP A 113 -2.47 -4.27 -6.08
N ASP A 114 -2.28 -3.51 -4.99
CA ASP A 114 -1.03 -2.84 -4.63
C ASP A 114 -0.46 -1.95 -5.74
N ARG A 115 -1.36 -1.26 -6.44
CA ARG A 115 -1.03 -0.18 -7.37
C ARG A 115 -1.64 1.14 -6.94
N ALA A 116 -0.99 2.23 -7.33
CA ALA A 116 -1.49 3.57 -7.18
C ALA A 116 -1.55 4.30 -8.52
N ILE A 117 -2.64 5.03 -8.75
CA ILE A 117 -2.74 6.01 -9.82
C ILE A 117 -2.56 7.40 -9.23
N ILE A 118 -1.51 8.09 -9.66
CA ILE A 118 -1.21 9.47 -9.26
C ILE A 118 -1.50 10.38 -10.45
N THR A 119 -2.36 11.37 -10.25
CA THR A 119 -2.69 12.39 -11.26
C THR A 119 -2.26 13.76 -10.77
N ALA A 120 -1.34 14.40 -11.47
CA ALA A 120 -0.85 15.74 -11.16
C ALA A 120 -1.38 16.75 -12.18
N HIS A 121 -2.12 17.75 -11.70
CA HIS A 121 -2.61 18.88 -12.46
C HIS A 121 -1.79 20.12 -12.14
N ARG A 122 -1.45 20.89 -13.17
CA ARG A 122 -0.85 22.22 -13.03
C ARG A 122 -1.88 23.25 -13.41
N LEU A 123 -2.26 24.09 -12.47
CA LEU A 123 -3.34 25.07 -12.61
C LEU A 123 -2.77 26.47 -12.45
N SER A 124 -3.37 27.43 -13.16
CA SER A 124 -3.14 28.86 -12.90
C SER A 124 -3.58 29.19 -11.47
N PRO A 125 -2.74 29.85 -10.65
CA PRO A 125 -3.16 30.31 -9.32
C PRO A 125 -4.27 31.37 -9.37
N GLU A 126 -4.41 32.09 -10.49
CA GLU A 126 -5.34 33.21 -10.61
C GLU A 126 -6.76 32.75 -10.95
N ASN A 127 -6.89 31.81 -11.87
CA ASN A 127 -8.17 31.40 -12.44
C ASN A 127 -8.43 29.89 -12.42
N TYR A 128 -7.52 29.11 -11.84
CA TYR A 128 -7.60 27.65 -11.71
C TYR A 128 -7.75 26.88 -13.02
N LYS A 129 -7.54 27.52 -14.17
CA LYS A 129 -7.54 26.84 -15.47
C LYS A 129 -6.30 25.94 -15.58
N PRO A 130 -6.43 24.75 -16.23
CA PRO A 130 -5.28 23.92 -16.54
C PRO A 130 -4.25 24.65 -17.40
N LEU A 131 -2.98 24.56 -17.01
CA LEU A 131 -1.84 25.10 -17.77
C LEU A 131 -1.26 24.07 -18.76
N SER A 132 -1.58 22.79 -18.57
CA SER A 132 -1.20 21.69 -19.45
C SER A 132 -2.14 20.50 -19.23
N ASP A 133 -2.03 19.48 -20.08
CA ASP A 133 -2.60 18.17 -19.79
C ASP A 133 -2.05 17.62 -18.46
N PRO A 134 -2.88 16.89 -17.69
CA PRO A 134 -2.43 16.28 -16.46
C PRO A 134 -1.40 15.19 -16.74
N ARG A 135 -0.45 15.04 -15.82
CA ARG A 135 0.46 13.90 -15.82
C ARG A 135 -0.16 12.78 -15.00
N VAL A 136 -0.17 11.58 -15.57
CA VAL A 136 -0.72 10.39 -14.92
C VAL A 136 0.39 9.37 -14.75
N PHE A 137 0.56 8.88 -13.53
CA PHE A 137 1.54 7.86 -13.19
C PHE A 137 0.84 6.66 -12.57
N GLU A 138 1.26 5.47 -12.97
CA GLU A 138 0.96 4.22 -12.30
C GLU A 138 2.20 3.80 -11.51
N CYS A 139 2.04 3.68 -10.20
CA CYS A 139 3.11 3.37 -9.26
C CYS A 139 2.81 2.06 -8.55
N PRO A 140 3.73 1.08 -8.53
CA PRO A 140 3.64 -0.04 -7.60
C PRO A 140 3.80 0.45 -6.16
N LEU A 141 3.01 -0.11 -5.24
CA LEU A 141 3.19 0.16 -3.82
C LEU A 141 4.49 -0.47 -3.29
N GLY A 142 5.13 0.19 -2.33
CA GLY A 142 6.36 -0.26 -1.66
C GLY A 142 7.65 0.16 -2.37
N THR A 143 7.58 0.51 -3.66
CA THR A 143 8.73 1.07 -4.40
C THR A 143 8.39 2.43 -4.99
N GLY A 144 7.43 2.52 -5.91
CA GLY A 144 7.01 3.79 -6.52
C GLY A 144 6.19 4.68 -5.60
N LEU A 145 5.43 4.08 -4.70
CA LEU A 145 4.73 4.78 -3.64
C LEU A 145 4.80 3.96 -2.36
N HIS A 146 5.38 4.48 -1.30
CA HIS A 146 5.44 3.82 0.00
C HIS A 146 4.91 4.73 1.12
N PHE A 147 4.72 4.14 2.30
CA PHE A 147 4.07 4.79 3.44
C PHE A 147 4.90 4.63 4.70
N GLU A 148 5.13 5.75 5.40
CA GLU A 148 6.00 5.81 6.57
C GLU A 148 5.27 6.26 7.85
N PRO A 149 5.75 5.83 9.04
CA PRO A 149 6.74 4.77 9.24
C PRO A 149 6.29 3.40 8.73
N GLU A 150 7.18 2.57 8.18
CA GLU A 150 6.86 1.17 7.86
C GLU A 150 6.28 0.45 9.09
N THR A 151 5.08 -0.14 8.96
CA THR A 151 4.50 -0.97 10.03
C THR A 151 5.34 -2.22 10.23
N GLY A 152 5.96 -2.36 11.41
CA GLY A 152 6.86 -3.47 11.74
C GLY A 152 8.18 -3.02 12.37
N VAL A 153 8.55 -1.74 12.21
CA VAL A 153 9.63 -1.10 12.95
C VAL A 153 9.00 -0.11 13.93
N ILE A 154 8.73 -0.56 15.15
CA ILE A 154 8.54 0.36 16.27
C ILE A 154 9.96 0.75 16.71
N PRO A 155 10.48 1.95 16.42
CA PRO A 155 11.60 2.44 17.19
C PRO A 155 11.08 2.62 18.62
N MET A 156 11.43 1.67 19.49
CA MET A 156 11.41 1.85 20.93
C MET A 156 12.31 3.05 21.21
N ILE A 157 11.70 4.21 21.42
CA ILE A 157 12.41 5.36 21.96
C ILE A 157 12.83 4.94 23.37
N LYS A 158 14.13 4.72 23.57
CA LYS A 158 14.74 4.59 24.90
C LYS A 158 14.78 5.93 25.59
#